data_AF-A0A848TDG9-F1
#
_entry.id   AF-A0A848TDG9-F1
#
_cell.length_a   1.000
_cell.length_b   1.000
_cell.length_c   1.000
_cell.angle_alpha   90.00
_cell.angle_beta   90.00
_cell.angle_gamma   90.00
#
_symmetry.space_group_name_H-M   'P 1'
#
loop_
_entity.id
_entity.type
_entity.pdbx_description
1 polymer ?
#
loop_
_entity_poly.entity_id
_entity_poly.type
_entity_poly.pdbx_seq_one_letter_code
_entity_poly.pdbx_strand_id
1 'polypeptide(L)'
;LGYSSREEMGTQSAAETITKGLGTCRDFAFLFMEAARKFGFAARFVTGYLNDSAGGPDAPVGGGATHAWADVFVPGEGWIEFDPTNRITAGSALIRVATTRKPSQASPISGSFDGAGAVCLGLSVSVDVREVEDAT
;
A
#
# COMPACT_ATOMS: atom_id res chain seq x y z
N LEU A 1 14.95 0.83 6.21
CA LEU A 1 14.59 1.21 4.82
C LEU A 1 14.12 2.65 4.86
N GLY A 2 14.52 3.49 3.91
CA GLY A 2 14.07 4.87 3.80
C GLY A 2 12.92 5.00 2.80
N TYR A 3 11.89 5.77 3.16
CA TYR A 3 10.79 6.05 2.23
C TYR A 3 11.26 7.03 1.14
N SER A 4 10.98 6.70 -0.13
CA SER A 4 11.25 7.58 -1.27
C SER A 4 10.12 7.45 -2.28
N SER A 5 9.41 8.55 -2.55
CA SER A 5 8.41 8.60 -3.61
C SER A 5 9.05 8.26 -4.95
N ARG A 6 8.32 7.53 -5.80
CA ARG A 6 8.77 7.15 -7.13
C ARG A 6 7.59 6.97 -8.08
N GLU A 7 7.80 7.33 -9.34
CA GLU A 7 6.75 7.33 -10.37
C GLU A 7 6.76 6.05 -11.23
N GLU A 8 7.80 5.22 -11.14
CA GLU A 8 7.89 4.05 -12.02
C GLU A 8 6.77 3.05 -11.74
N MET A 9 6.19 2.51 -12.81
CA MET A 9 5.13 1.54 -12.73
C MET A 9 5.57 0.26 -12.01
N GLY A 10 4.61 -0.36 -11.32
CA GLY A 10 4.80 -1.65 -10.66
C GLY A 10 5.47 -1.55 -9.29
N THR A 11 5.72 -2.72 -8.71
CA THR A 11 6.27 -2.87 -7.36
C THR A 11 7.66 -3.46 -7.45
N GLN A 12 8.60 -2.90 -6.70
CA GLN A 12 9.94 -3.46 -6.58
C GLN A 12 9.90 -4.89 -6.05
N SER A 13 10.83 -5.72 -6.48
CA SER A 13 11.00 -7.02 -5.83
C SER A 13 11.48 -6.84 -4.39
N ALA A 14 11.25 -7.85 -3.53
CA ALA A 14 11.79 -7.86 -2.18
C ALA A 14 13.32 -7.69 -2.16
N ALA A 15 14.02 -8.38 -3.07
CA ALA A 15 15.48 -8.28 -3.20
C ALA A 15 15.96 -6.89 -3.64
N GLU A 16 15.25 -6.28 -4.58
CA GLU A 16 15.54 -4.91 -5.03
C GLU A 16 15.34 -3.89 -3.90
N THR A 17 14.25 -4.02 -3.15
CA THR A 17 13.93 -3.14 -2.01
C THR A 17 15.00 -3.22 -0.92
N ILE A 18 15.49 -4.43 -0.60
CA ILE A 18 16.59 -4.65 0.33
C ILE A 18 17.89 -4.03 -0.20
N THR A 19 18.20 -4.27 -1.49
CA THR A 19 19.45 -3.81 -2.11
C THR A 19 19.54 -2.29 -2.18
N LYS A 20 18.43 -1.63 -2.55
CA LYS A 20 18.35 -0.17 -2.63
C LYS A 20 18.27 0.48 -1.25
N GLY A 21 17.71 -0.23 -0.26
CA GLY A 21 17.40 0.34 1.04
C GLY A 21 16.29 1.41 1.01
N LEU A 22 15.64 1.60 -0.14
CA LEU A 22 14.68 2.67 -0.44
C LEU A 22 13.46 2.11 -1.16
N GLY A 23 12.28 2.69 -0.92
CA GLY A 23 11.05 2.29 -1.61
C GLY A 23 9.83 3.09 -1.20
N THR A 24 8.69 2.74 -1.80
CA THR A 24 7.35 3.27 -1.52
C THR A 24 6.53 2.30 -0.68
N CYS A 25 5.32 2.68 -0.27
CA CYS A 25 4.42 1.85 0.54
C CYS A 25 4.17 0.47 -0.08
N ARG A 26 3.92 0.41 -1.39
CA ARG A 26 3.74 -0.86 -2.14
C ARG A 26 4.99 -1.74 -2.12
N ASP A 27 6.18 -1.15 -2.14
CA ASP A 27 7.45 -1.90 -2.14
C ASP A 27 7.68 -2.53 -0.76
N PHE A 28 7.44 -1.76 0.30
CA PHE A 28 7.57 -2.23 1.67
C PHE A 28 6.52 -3.28 2.03
N ALA A 29 5.27 -3.07 1.62
CA ALA A 29 4.20 -4.04 1.79
C ALA A 29 4.54 -5.37 1.11
N PHE A 30 5.06 -5.33 -0.12
CA PHE A 30 5.46 -6.52 -0.86
C PHE A 30 6.65 -7.23 -0.20
N LEU A 31 7.69 -6.49 0.21
CA LEU A 31 8.81 -7.06 0.96
C LEU A 31 8.35 -7.73 2.26
N PHE A 32 7.50 -7.07 3.05
CA PHE A 32 6.98 -7.62 4.31
C PHE A 32 6.18 -8.90 4.07
N MET A 33 5.31 -8.89 3.06
CA MET A 33 4.51 -10.05 2.67
C MET A 33 5.39 -11.24 2.25
N GLU A 34 6.43 -11.01 1.45
CA GLU A 34 7.36 -12.06 1.04
C GLU A 34 8.18 -12.59 2.22
N ALA A 35 8.58 -11.73 3.15
CA ALA A 35 9.23 -12.16 4.40
C ALA A 35 8.29 -13.05 5.24
N ALA A 36 7.05 -12.63 5.48
CA ALA A 36 6.07 -13.41 6.22
C ALA A 36 5.82 -14.79 5.58
N ARG A 37 5.69 -14.83 4.24
CA ARG A 37 5.55 -16.09 3.49
C ARG A 37 6.77 -17.01 3.64
N LYS A 38 7.99 -16.45 3.68
CA LYS A 38 9.20 -17.24 3.93
C LYS A 38 9.25 -17.87 5.32
N PHE A 39 8.61 -17.25 6.31
CA PHE A 39 8.43 -17.82 7.65
C PHE A 39 7.21 -18.73 7.79
N GLY A 40 6.51 -19.05 6.68
CA GLY A 40 5.39 -19.99 6.68
C GLY A 40 4.03 -19.37 6.98
N PHE A 41 3.93 -18.04 7.08
CA PHE A 41 2.65 -17.37 7.28
C PHE A 41 1.95 -17.11 5.94
N ALA A 42 0.61 -17.24 5.93
CA ALA A 42 -0.18 -16.75 4.81
C ALA A 42 -0.22 -15.22 4.88
N ALA A 43 0.08 -14.55 3.77
CA ALA A 43 0.09 -13.10 3.69
C ALA A 43 -0.53 -12.62 2.38
N ARG A 44 -1.31 -11.53 2.46
CA ARG A 44 -2.03 -10.90 1.37
C ARG A 44 -1.64 -9.42 1.25
N PHE A 45 -1.66 -8.93 0.02
CA PHE A 45 -1.37 -7.54 -0.31
C PHE A 45 -2.67 -6.74 -0.20
N VAL A 46 -2.63 -5.63 0.52
CA VAL A 46 -3.82 -4.79 0.74
C VAL A 46 -3.58 -3.42 0.16
N THR A 47 -4.59 -2.86 -0.49
CA THR A 47 -4.61 -1.47 -0.94
C THR A 47 -5.82 -0.74 -0.41
N GLY A 48 -5.68 0.57 -0.25
CA GLY A 48 -6.75 1.43 0.22
C GLY A 48 -6.24 2.83 0.54
N TYR A 49 -6.76 3.42 1.61
CA TYR A 49 -6.45 4.78 2.01
C TYR A 49 -6.07 4.85 3.48
N LEU A 50 -5.34 5.90 3.85
CA LEU A 50 -5.04 6.24 5.24
C LEU A 50 -6.01 7.31 5.71
N ASN A 51 -6.58 7.11 6.89
CA ASN A 51 -7.20 8.19 7.63
C ASN A 51 -6.07 9.05 8.25
N ASP A 52 -5.95 10.30 7.78
CA ASP A 52 -4.98 11.29 8.25
C ASP A 52 -5.65 12.46 9.00
N SER A 53 -6.88 12.30 9.49
CA SER A 53 -7.68 13.32 10.21
C SER A 53 -6.93 14.02 11.36
N ALA A 54 -5.95 13.35 11.97
CA ALA A 54 -5.15 13.93 13.05
C ALA A 54 -4.27 15.11 12.58
N GLY A 55 -3.88 15.13 11.30
CA GLY A 55 -3.01 16.16 10.72
C GLY A 55 -1.64 16.32 11.40
N GLY A 56 -0.84 17.25 10.91
CA GLY A 56 0.42 17.65 11.57
C GLY A 56 1.64 16.76 11.29
N PRO A 57 2.74 16.94 12.05
CA PRO A 57 4.01 16.23 11.84
C PRO A 57 3.94 14.72 12.02
N ASP A 58 2.93 14.24 12.76
CA ASP A 58 2.69 12.84 13.08
C ASP A 58 1.72 12.16 12.09
N ALA A 59 1.30 12.86 11.03
CA ALA A 59 0.43 12.30 10.01
C ALA A 59 1.11 11.09 9.32
N PRO A 60 0.35 10.03 8.99
CA PRO A 60 0.89 8.87 8.29
C PRO A 60 1.52 9.26 6.95
N VAL A 61 2.69 8.67 6.66
CA VAL A 61 3.33 8.76 5.34
C VAL A 61 2.44 8.06 4.31
N GLY A 62 2.11 8.78 3.25
CA GLY A 62 1.24 8.30 2.17
C GLY A 62 -0.22 8.76 2.27
N GLY A 63 -0.56 9.65 3.22
CA GLY A 63 -1.85 10.36 3.23
C GLY A 63 -2.10 11.14 1.93
N GLY A 64 -3.37 11.35 1.59
CA GLY A 64 -3.79 12.05 0.36
C GLY A 64 -3.66 11.27 -0.95
N ALA A 65 -3.22 10.01 -0.91
CA ALA A 65 -3.10 9.12 -2.06
C ALA A 65 -3.47 7.67 -1.70
N THR A 66 -3.44 6.77 -2.71
CA THR A 66 -3.59 5.34 -2.46
C THR A 66 -2.42 4.81 -1.64
N HIS A 67 -2.73 4.02 -0.61
CA HIS A 67 -1.76 3.36 0.26
C HIS A 67 -1.79 1.84 0.11
N ALA A 68 -0.70 1.19 0.49
CA ALA A 68 -0.58 -0.27 0.47
C ALA A 68 0.13 -0.82 1.72
N TRP A 69 -0.35 -1.95 2.20
CA TRP A 69 0.17 -2.63 3.40
C TRP A 69 0.02 -4.16 3.26
N ALA A 70 0.51 -4.89 4.26
CA ALA A 70 0.43 -6.35 4.32
C ALA A 70 -0.65 -6.77 5.31
N ASP A 71 -1.30 -7.90 5.06
CA ASP A 71 -2.19 -8.53 6.02
C ASP A 71 -1.80 -10.01 6.14
N VAL A 72 -1.57 -10.45 7.37
CA VAL A 72 -0.91 -11.73 7.68
C VAL A 72 -1.82 -12.56 8.58
N PHE A 73 -2.03 -13.81 8.20
CA PHE A 73 -2.78 -14.75 9.02
C PHE A 73 -1.92 -15.27 10.16
N VAL A 74 -2.28 -14.89 11.38
CA VAL A 74 -1.65 -15.36 12.63
C VAL A 74 -2.55 -16.43 13.24
N PRO A 75 -2.07 -17.67 13.46
CA PRO A 75 -2.85 -18.72 14.09
C PRO A 75 -3.42 -18.28 15.45
N GLY A 76 -4.72 -18.46 15.65
CA GLY A 76 -5.44 -18.02 16.86
C GLY A 76 -6.05 -16.62 16.76
N GLU A 77 -5.37 -15.69 16.07
CA GLU A 77 -5.78 -14.28 15.98
C GLU A 77 -6.47 -13.93 14.64
N GLY A 78 -6.26 -14.74 13.61
CA GLY A 78 -6.81 -14.49 12.28
C GLY A 78 -5.96 -13.54 11.45
N TRP A 79 -6.59 -12.71 10.62
CA TRP A 79 -5.91 -11.78 9.72
C TRP A 79 -5.58 -10.47 10.43
N ILE A 80 -4.29 -10.14 10.53
CA ILE A 80 -3.78 -8.93 11.17
C ILE A 80 -3.08 -8.05 10.12
N GLU A 81 -3.45 -6.77 10.09
CA GLU A 81 -2.85 -5.78 9.20
C GLU A 81 -1.53 -5.22 9.76
N PHE A 82 -0.52 -5.14 8.90
CA PHE A 82 0.80 -4.59 9.16
C PHE A 82 1.14 -3.56 8.09
N ASP A 83 1.30 -2.30 8.50
CA ASP A 83 1.83 -1.24 7.66
C ASP A 83 3.32 -1.02 7.96
N PRO A 84 4.24 -1.59 7.16
CA PRO A 84 5.67 -1.41 7.34
C PRO A 84 6.14 0.02 7.02
N THR A 85 5.33 0.83 6.34
CA THR A 85 5.64 2.23 6.02
C THR A 85 5.54 3.09 7.27
N ASN A 86 4.43 2.95 7.99
CA ASN A 86 4.10 3.79 9.15
C ASN A 86 4.31 3.08 10.50
N ARG A 87 4.77 1.82 10.50
CA ARG A 87 4.91 0.97 11.70
C ARG A 87 3.58 0.78 12.45
N ILE A 88 2.48 0.71 11.71
CA ILE A 88 1.14 0.50 12.27
C ILE A 88 0.84 -1.00 12.26
N THR A 89 0.23 -1.50 13.33
CA THR A 89 -0.30 -2.87 13.44
C THR A 89 -1.76 -2.79 13.87
N ALA A 90 -2.65 -3.45 13.13
CA ALA A 90 -4.10 -3.46 13.39
C ALA A 90 -4.72 -2.07 13.67
N GLY A 91 -4.26 -1.04 12.94
CA GLY A 91 -4.68 0.34 13.19
C GLY A 91 -5.99 0.70 12.48
N SER A 92 -6.87 1.42 13.15
CA SER A 92 -8.12 1.95 12.59
C SER A 92 -7.91 2.96 11.46
N ALA A 93 -6.69 3.47 11.28
CA ALA A 93 -6.35 4.38 10.20
C ALA A 93 -6.30 3.70 8.81
N LEU A 94 -6.28 2.37 8.74
CA LEU A 94 -6.21 1.62 7.48
C LEU A 94 -7.61 1.39 6.90
N ILE A 95 -7.99 2.17 5.88
CA ILE A 95 -9.26 2.03 5.19
C ILE A 95 -9.06 1.12 3.97
N ARG A 96 -9.38 -0.16 4.14
CA ARG A 96 -9.19 -1.20 3.12
C ARG A 96 -10.13 -1.02 1.92
N VAL A 97 -9.59 -1.12 0.71
CA VAL A 97 -10.35 -1.12 -0.55
C VAL A 97 -10.25 -2.48 -1.24
N ALA A 98 -9.05 -3.04 -1.39
CA ALA A 98 -8.85 -4.32 -2.06
C ALA A 98 -7.82 -5.19 -1.34
N THR A 99 -7.94 -6.50 -1.54
CA THR A 99 -7.04 -7.49 -0.95
C THR A 99 -6.73 -8.56 -1.97
N THR A 100 -5.45 -8.79 -2.24
CA THR A 100 -5.01 -9.64 -3.34
C THR A 100 -3.78 -10.47 -2.97
N ARG A 101 -3.43 -11.44 -3.83
CA ARG A 101 -2.24 -12.27 -3.63
C ARG A 101 -0.97 -11.58 -4.10
N LYS A 102 -1.05 -10.77 -5.17
CA LYS A 102 0.08 -10.08 -5.81
C LYS A 102 -0.24 -8.59 -5.98
N PRO A 103 0.75 -7.68 -5.86
CA PRO A 103 0.52 -6.25 -6.04
C PRO A 103 -0.16 -5.89 -7.37
N SER A 104 0.21 -6.56 -8.47
CA SER A 104 -0.36 -6.31 -9.79
C SER A 104 -1.86 -6.57 -9.90
N GLN A 105 -2.43 -7.39 -9.02
CA GLN A 105 -3.86 -7.67 -8.98
C GLN A 105 -4.66 -6.57 -8.28
N ALA A 106 -3.98 -5.67 -7.55
CA ALA A 106 -4.59 -4.57 -6.82
C ALA A 106 -4.53 -3.24 -7.59
N SER A 107 -4.15 -3.27 -8.87
CA SER A 107 -4.14 -2.07 -9.70
C SER A 107 -5.58 -1.55 -9.88
N PRO A 108 -5.88 -0.29 -9.49
CA PRO A 108 -7.24 0.25 -9.60
C PRO A 108 -7.69 0.42 -11.05
N ILE A 109 -6.73 0.69 -11.95
CA ILE A 109 -6.93 0.78 -13.38
C ILE A 109 -5.86 -0.09 -14.04
N SER A 110 -6.25 -0.91 -15.02
CA SER A 110 -5.34 -1.72 -15.82
C SER A 110 -5.82 -1.79 -17.25
N GLY A 111 -4.91 -1.67 -18.21
CA GLY A 111 -5.23 -1.75 -19.63
C GLY A 111 -4.00 -1.45 -20.48
N SER A 112 -4.17 -1.55 -21.80
CA SER A 112 -3.19 -1.14 -22.79
C SER A 112 -3.82 -0.13 -23.73
N PHE A 113 -3.04 0.87 -24.13
CA PHE A 113 -3.42 1.81 -25.18
C PHE A 113 -2.59 1.51 -26.42
N ASP A 114 -3.22 1.39 -27.58
CA ASP A 114 -2.56 1.24 -28.88
C ASP A 114 -2.99 2.38 -29.81
N GLY A 115 -2.01 3.14 -30.30
CA GLY A 115 -2.21 4.35 -31.09
C GLY A 115 -0.89 4.96 -31.53
N ALA A 116 -0.85 5.59 -32.70
CA ALA A 116 0.36 6.25 -33.21
C ALA A 116 0.74 7.44 -32.30
N GLY A 117 1.85 7.28 -31.56
CA GLY A 117 2.30 8.25 -30.55
C GLY A 117 1.80 7.91 -29.15
N ALA A 118 2.50 7.01 -28.46
CA ALA A 118 2.27 6.77 -27.04
C ALA A 118 2.81 7.96 -26.24
N VAL A 119 1.94 8.87 -25.82
CA VAL A 119 2.30 9.91 -24.86
C VAL A 119 1.49 9.66 -23.59
N CYS A 120 2.09 8.97 -22.62
CA CYS A 120 1.61 9.03 -21.25
C CYS A 120 1.84 10.48 -20.77
N LEU A 121 0.80 11.31 -20.85
CA LEU A 121 0.86 12.73 -20.45
C LEU A 121 0.97 12.90 -18.92
N GLY A 122 0.77 11.82 -18.17
CA GLY A 122 0.76 11.79 -16.71
C GLY A 122 -0.59 11.37 -16.16
N LEU A 123 -0.60 10.93 -14.91
CA LEU A 123 -1.79 10.64 -14.12
C LEU A 123 -1.65 11.37 -12.79
N SER A 124 -2.63 12.18 -12.42
CA SER A 124 -2.70 12.80 -11.10
C SER A 124 -3.84 12.16 -10.32
N VAL A 125 -3.56 11.79 -9.07
CA VAL A 125 -4.53 11.22 -8.13
C VAL A 125 -4.49 12.05 -6.86
N SER A 126 -5.67 12.42 -6.36
CA SER A 126 -5.84 13.10 -5.07
C SER A 126 -6.97 12.41 -4.32
N VAL A 127 -6.76 12.16 -3.04
CA VAL A 127 -7.71 11.50 -2.13
C VAL A 127 -7.93 12.41 -0.94
N ASP A 128 -9.18 12.56 -0.52
CA ASP A 128 -9.58 13.30 0.67
C ASP A 128 -10.47 12.40 1.53
N VAL A 129 -10.02 12.10 2.75
CA VAL A 129 -10.74 11.24 3.70
C VAL A 129 -11.35 12.12 4.77
N ARG A 130 -12.66 11.98 5.01
CA ARG A 130 -13.39 12.75 6.02
C ARG A 130 -14.21 11.83 6.89
N GLU A 131 -14.25 12.13 8.19
CA GLU A 131 -15.25 11.55 9.08
C GLU A 131 -16.64 12.05 8.70
N VAL A 132 -17.60 11.15 8.70
CA VAL A 132 -19.01 11.46 8.43
C VAL A 132 -19.75 11.26 9.76
N GLU A 133 -20.45 12.29 10.22
CA GLU A 133 -21.34 12.16 11.38
C GLU A 133 -22.45 11.16 11.05
N ASP A 134 -22.79 10.28 11.99
CA ASP A 134 -23.87 9.30 11.80
C ASP A 134 -25.18 10.02 11.46
N ALA A 135 -25.85 9.58 10.40
CA ALA A 135 -27.19 10.06 10.07
C ALA A 135 -28.16 9.56 11.15
N THR A 136 -28.47 10.43 12.12
CA THR A 136 -29.58 10.24 13.08
C THR A 136 -30.90 9.89 12.42
#